data_AF-I3EKQ8-F1
#
_entry.id   AF-I3EKQ8-F1
#
_cell.length_a   1.000
_cell.length_b   1.000
_cell.length_c   1.000
_cell.angle_alpha   90.00
_cell.angle_beta   90.00
_cell.angle_gamma   90.00
#
_symmetry.space_group_name_H-M   'P 1'
#
loop_
_entity.id
_entity.type
_entity.pdbx_description
1 polymer ?
#
loop_
_entity_poly.entity_id
_entity_poly.type
_entity_poly.pdbx_seq_one_letter_code
_entity_poly.pdbx_strand_id
1 'polypeptide(L)'
;MEKRCTTIRSNKYVLSTILTKKYIMALLLLIQTAYSHVGMSDAKEIDKMMLGSKNNIAINSNGDLSSIKGYILHKCGYMQNLRYYLSYIIEIEPDYIETNTTTLNRCTRYLLNYIYNCPERCTYLREFNQQLINMFPSEKGRLSIESESYDSFTRFLRECKNKLDGLYVLASLFLLSEGVKMPIEIVNGHDKKNSLILKKNGEFGFRINLPMNIMSTSGNLVYQQKTEDIVNFFKNSEEGDSLKVPCNFLFHYSYYELSKGNFLFGPRFLIQSYFFEYIDTVDMYKDFVGIVYELINEQMPINMHYPSTKAEKKVINAFYWIFIEKEILGA
;
A
#
# COMPACT_ATOMS: atom_id res chain seq x y z
N MET A 1 -36.53 10.97 55.38
CA MET A 1 -35.83 9.79 54.86
C MET A 1 -36.04 9.57 53.35
N GLU A 2 -37.23 9.86 52.78
CA GLU A 2 -37.54 9.65 51.35
C GLU A 2 -36.63 10.38 50.35
N LYS A 3 -36.24 11.64 50.59
CA LYS A 3 -35.37 12.41 49.67
C LYS A 3 -33.98 11.79 49.47
N ARG A 4 -33.43 11.06 50.45
CA ARG A 4 -32.13 10.36 50.28
C ARG A 4 -32.27 9.09 49.44
N CYS A 5 -33.38 8.37 49.55
CA CYS A 5 -33.62 7.16 48.78
C CYS A 5 -33.81 7.44 47.28
N THR A 6 -34.46 8.55 46.90
CA THR A 6 -34.66 8.91 45.49
C THR A 6 -33.36 9.32 44.79
N THR A 7 -32.47 10.07 45.45
CA THR A 7 -31.16 10.46 44.90
C THR A 7 -30.20 9.29 44.73
N ILE A 8 -30.20 8.34 45.68
CA ILE A 8 -29.39 7.11 45.55
C ILE A 8 -29.88 6.26 44.39
N ARG A 9 -31.21 6.16 44.21
CA ARG A 9 -31.81 5.39 43.11
C ARG A 9 -31.50 6.02 41.75
N SER A 10 -31.62 7.35 41.60
CA SER A 10 -31.29 8.05 40.34
C SER A 10 -29.81 7.92 39.98
N ASN A 11 -28.91 8.08 40.95
CA ASN A 11 -27.46 7.94 40.71
C ASN A 11 -27.07 6.50 40.32
N LYS A 12 -27.77 5.49 40.85
CA LYS A 12 -27.58 4.09 40.46
C LYS A 12 -28.02 3.83 39.02
N TYR A 13 -29.14 4.41 38.59
CA TYR A 13 -29.60 4.33 37.19
C TYR A 13 -28.66 5.06 36.22
N VAL A 14 -28.13 6.23 36.60
CA VAL A 14 -27.16 7.00 35.79
C VAL A 14 -25.82 6.27 35.67
N LEU A 15 -25.29 5.69 36.76
CA LEU A 15 -24.09 4.86 36.70
C LEU A 15 -24.30 3.62 35.81
N SER A 16 -25.44 2.93 35.98
CA SER A 16 -25.79 1.75 35.19
C SER A 16 -25.82 2.06 33.70
N THR A 17 -26.42 3.19 33.29
CA THR A 17 -26.50 3.62 31.88
C THR A 17 -25.15 4.04 31.31
N ILE A 18 -24.28 4.67 32.12
CA ILE A 18 -22.90 5.00 31.70
C ILE A 18 -22.07 3.73 31.49
N LEU A 19 -22.18 2.74 32.38
CA LEU A 19 -21.49 1.45 32.21
C LEU A 19 -21.99 0.72 30.96
N THR A 20 -23.31 0.62 30.74
CA THR A 20 -23.86 -0.03 29.54
C THR A 20 -23.42 0.66 28.26
N LYS A 21 -23.41 2.00 28.22
CA LYS A 21 -22.89 2.76 27.07
C LYS A 21 -21.40 2.49 26.82
N LYS A 22 -20.58 2.39 27.87
CA LYS A 22 -19.16 2.01 27.74
C LYS A 22 -18.98 0.60 27.20
N TYR A 23 -19.77 -0.37 27.67
CA TYR A 23 -19.74 -1.74 27.14
C TYR A 23 -20.18 -1.80 25.68
N ILE A 24 -21.24 -1.09 25.29
CA ILE A 24 -21.68 -1.00 23.89
C ILE A 24 -20.58 -0.38 23.03
N MET A 25 -19.95 0.70 23.49
CA MET A 25 -18.87 1.36 22.75
C MET A 25 -17.63 0.46 22.63
N ALA A 26 -17.28 -0.29 23.69
CA ALA A 26 -16.21 -1.28 23.66
C ALA A 26 -16.56 -2.45 22.72
N LEU A 27 -17.81 -2.91 22.69
CA LEU A 27 -18.28 -3.97 21.79
C LEU A 27 -18.22 -3.49 20.33
N LEU A 28 -18.66 -2.27 20.05
CA LEU A 28 -18.59 -1.66 18.73
C LEU A 28 -17.13 -1.48 18.27
N LEU A 29 -16.22 -1.08 19.16
CA LEU A 29 -14.79 -1.00 18.86
C LEU A 29 -14.18 -2.39 18.61
N LEU A 30 -14.57 -3.41 19.39
CA LEU A 30 -14.12 -4.78 19.19
C LEU A 30 -14.61 -5.37 17.87
N ILE A 31 -15.88 -5.14 17.54
CA ILE A 31 -16.48 -5.49 16.24
C ILE A 31 -15.73 -4.75 15.14
N GLN A 32 -15.49 -3.45 15.27
CA GLN A 32 -14.75 -2.69 14.26
C GLN A 32 -13.32 -3.21 14.07
N THR A 33 -12.61 -3.60 15.14
CA THR A 33 -11.28 -4.23 15.03
C THR A 33 -11.31 -5.67 14.50
N ALA A 34 -12.43 -6.37 14.61
CA ALA A 34 -12.62 -7.72 14.07
C ALA A 34 -13.04 -7.70 12.58
N TYR A 35 -13.70 -6.64 12.13
CA TYR A 35 -14.24 -6.50 10.77
C TYR A 35 -13.42 -5.57 9.86
N SER A 36 -12.43 -4.82 10.36
CA SER A 36 -11.74 -3.82 9.54
C SER A 36 -10.64 -4.36 8.63
N HIS A 37 -10.21 -5.61 8.78
CA HIS A 37 -9.14 -6.20 7.95
C HIS A 37 -9.37 -7.67 7.66
N VAL A 38 -8.90 -8.11 6.48
CA VAL A 38 -8.82 -9.52 6.09
C VAL A 38 -8.21 -10.34 7.25
N GLY A 39 -9.04 -11.19 7.86
CA GLY A 39 -8.61 -12.05 8.96
C GLY A 39 -7.68 -13.16 8.49
N MET A 40 -7.10 -13.92 9.42
CA MET A 40 -6.25 -15.07 9.04
C MET A 40 -7.03 -16.17 8.29
N SER A 41 -8.33 -16.35 8.60
CA SER A 41 -9.22 -17.25 7.84
C SER A 41 -9.38 -16.79 6.40
N ASP A 42 -9.62 -15.50 6.25
CA ASP A 42 -9.92 -14.82 5.00
C ASP A 42 -8.68 -14.82 4.11
N ALA A 43 -7.51 -14.52 4.67
CA ALA A 43 -6.22 -14.62 4.00
C ALA A 43 -5.94 -16.05 3.50
N LYS A 44 -6.25 -17.07 4.32
CA LYS A 44 -6.14 -18.47 3.88
C LYS A 44 -7.13 -18.83 2.77
N GLU A 45 -8.29 -18.19 2.73
CA GLU A 45 -9.26 -18.39 1.66
C GLU A 45 -8.77 -17.76 0.35
N ILE A 46 -8.30 -16.52 0.42
CA ILE A 46 -7.74 -15.77 -0.72
C ILE A 46 -6.55 -16.53 -1.32
N ASP A 47 -5.59 -16.99 -0.50
CA ASP A 47 -4.40 -17.70 -0.99
C ASP A 47 -4.72 -19.08 -1.61
N LYS A 48 -5.95 -19.60 -1.43
CA LYS A 48 -6.44 -20.81 -2.12
C LYS A 48 -7.10 -20.51 -3.47
N MET A 49 -7.29 -19.25 -3.83
CA MET A 49 -7.87 -18.84 -5.10
C MET A 49 -7.09 -19.46 -6.27
N MET A 50 -7.84 -19.94 -7.27
CA MET A 50 -7.31 -20.41 -8.54
C MET A 50 -7.70 -19.47 -9.66
N LEU A 51 -6.82 -19.34 -10.64
CA LEU A 51 -6.90 -18.43 -11.78
C LEU A 51 -6.58 -19.19 -13.07
N GLY A 52 -6.81 -18.52 -14.19
CA GLY A 52 -6.61 -19.06 -15.53
C GLY A 52 -7.79 -19.90 -16.00
N SER A 53 -7.90 -20.08 -17.32
CA SER A 53 -9.03 -20.79 -17.95
C SER A 53 -9.18 -22.25 -17.50
N LYS A 54 -8.10 -22.86 -17.01
CA LYS A 54 -8.06 -24.23 -16.47
C LYS A 54 -8.00 -24.29 -14.94
N ASN A 55 -8.12 -23.16 -14.24
CA ASN A 55 -7.93 -23.07 -12.79
C ASN A 55 -6.61 -23.69 -12.31
N ASN A 56 -5.55 -23.50 -13.09
CA ASN A 56 -4.23 -24.10 -12.86
C ASN A 56 -3.20 -23.11 -12.32
N ILE A 57 -3.56 -21.83 -12.17
CA ILE A 57 -2.68 -20.81 -11.62
C ILE A 57 -3.13 -20.50 -10.19
N ALA A 58 -2.23 -20.56 -9.23
CA ALA A 58 -2.48 -20.17 -7.85
C ALA A 58 -1.59 -18.99 -7.44
N ILE A 59 -1.98 -18.27 -6.38
CA ILE A 59 -1.10 -17.29 -5.74
C ILE A 59 0.13 -18.02 -5.18
N ASN A 60 1.32 -17.50 -5.44
CA ASN A 60 2.54 -18.01 -4.82
C ASN A 60 2.56 -17.54 -3.35
N SER A 61 2.49 -18.49 -2.42
CA SER A 61 2.50 -18.22 -0.97
C SER A 61 3.76 -17.52 -0.47
N ASN A 62 4.87 -17.58 -1.22
CA ASN A 62 6.10 -16.85 -0.88
C ASN A 62 6.15 -15.44 -1.51
N GLY A 63 5.29 -15.20 -2.52
CA GLY A 63 5.21 -13.96 -3.28
C GLY A 63 4.61 -12.78 -2.51
N ASP A 64 4.73 -11.59 -3.09
CA ASP A 64 4.30 -10.34 -2.45
C ASP A 64 2.79 -10.07 -2.58
N LEU A 65 2.09 -10.87 -3.39
CA LEU A 65 0.62 -10.86 -3.48
C LEU A 65 -0.07 -11.74 -2.42
N SER A 66 0.69 -12.61 -1.72
CA SER A 66 0.13 -13.49 -0.68
C SER A 66 -0.53 -12.66 0.42
N SER A 67 -1.82 -12.94 0.64
CA SER A 67 -2.62 -12.28 1.67
C SER A 67 -2.20 -12.76 3.07
N ILE A 68 -1.72 -14.00 3.22
CA ILE A 68 -1.15 -14.50 4.48
C ILE A 68 0.09 -13.70 4.84
N LYS A 69 0.96 -13.44 3.86
CA LYS A 69 2.15 -12.61 4.06
C LYS A 69 1.77 -11.18 4.46
N GLY A 70 0.82 -10.57 3.76
CA GLY A 70 0.27 -9.26 4.12
C GLY A 70 -0.26 -9.21 5.56
N TYR A 71 -1.04 -10.23 5.95
CA TYR A 71 -1.56 -10.38 7.30
C TYR A 71 -0.45 -10.46 8.36
N ILE A 72 0.60 -11.26 8.11
CA ILE A 72 1.75 -11.38 9.03
C ILE A 72 2.47 -10.04 9.17
N LEU A 73 2.76 -9.36 8.05
CA LEU A 73 3.46 -8.07 8.07
C LEU A 73 2.67 -7.01 8.82
N HIS A 74 1.35 -6.96 8.60
CA HIS A 74 0.42 -6.08 9.31
C HIS A 74 0.39 -6.39 10.82
N LYS A 75 0.23 -7.67 11.21
CA LYS A 75 0.20 -8.07 12.64
C LYS A 75 1.53 -7.85 13.37
N CYS A 76 2.65 -7.92 12.67
CA CYS A 76 3.97 -7.59 13.22
C CYS A 76 4.19 -6.07 13.37
N GLY A 77 3.28 -5.22 12.87
CA GLY A 77 3.35 -3.78 13.03
C GLY A 77 4.50 -3.11 12.26
N TYR A 78 5.03 -3.75 11.21
CA TYR A 78 6.18 -3.22 10.47
C TYR A 78 5.91 -1.83 9.88
N MET A 79 4.76 -1.64 9.24
CA MET A 79 4.41 -0.34 8.66
C MET A 79 4.16 0.73 9.74
N GLN A 80 3.51 0.35 10.84
CA GLN A 80 3.31 1.25 11.99
C GLN A 80 4.65 1.72 12.56
N ASN A 81 5.59 0.80 12.77
CA ASN A 81 6.91 1.11 13.26
C ASN A 81 7.68 1.99 12.26
N LEU A 82 7.64 1.65 10.97
CA LEU A 82 8.29 2.44 9.93
C LEU A 82 7.76 3.88 9.91
N ARG A 83 6.44 4.07 9.89
CA ARG A 83 5.81 5.40 9.87
C ARG A 83 6.10 6.21 11.13
N TYR A 84 6.16 5.55 12.29
CA TYR A 84 6.44 6.22 13.57
C TYR A 84 7.91 6.67 13.66
N TYR A 85 8.86 5.82 13.28
CA TYR A 85 10.29 6.12 13.44
C TYR A 85 10.90 6.91 12.28
N LEU A 86 10.55 6.60 11.03
CA LEU A 86 11.20 7.21 9.86
C LEU A 86 10.83 8.68 9.67
N SER A 87 9.58 9.05 9.88
CA SER A 87 9.13 10.42 9.62
C SER A 87 9.71 11.43 10.61
N TYR A 88 9.95 11.02 11.86
CA TYR A 88 10.68 11.81 12.85
C TYR A 88 12.14 12.07 12.44
N ILE A 89 12.72 11.21 11.60
CA ILE A 89 14.15 11.20 11.28
C ILE A 89 14.48 12.13 10.10
N ILE A 90 13.57 12.30 9.15
CA ILE A 90 13.81 13.08 7.93
C ILE A 90 13.42 14.56 8.10
N GLU A 91 12.58 14.89 9.07
CA GLU A 91 12.28 16.28 9.46
C GLU A 91 13.45 17.00 10.16
N ILE A 92 14.48 16.26 10.57
CA ILE A 92 15.67 16.81 11.22
C ILE A 92 16.69 17.20 10.14
N GLU A 93 16.96 18.50 9.98
CA GLU A 93 18.03 18.98 9.10
C GLU A 93 19.41 18.48 9.61
N PRO A 94 20.35 18.11 8.70
CA PRO A 94 21.69 17.66 9.08
C PRO A 94 22.42 18.63 10.02
N ASP A 95 22.26 19.93 9.80
CA ASP A 95 22.87 21.00 10.58
C ASP A 95 22.31 21.08 12.02
N TYR A 96 21.09 20.58 12.24
CA TYR A 96 20.48 20.46 13.57
C TYR A 96 21.03 19.26 14.36
N ILE A 97 21.60 18.25 13.68
CA ILE A 97 22.14 17.04 14.29
C ILE A 97 23.46 17.33 15.00
N GLU A 98 24.34 18.15 14.40
CA GLU A 98 25.62 18.53 15.03
C GLU A 98 25.41 19.32 16.33
N THR A 99 24.35 20.13 16.41
CA THR A 99 24.10 21.05 17.52
C THR A 99 23.34 20.42 18.70
N ASN A 100 22.49 19.42 18.46
CA ASN A 100 21.60 18.83 19.49
C ASN A 100 21.88 17.35 19.81
N THR A 101 23.12 16.90 19.66
CA THR A 101 23.47 15.49 19.85
C THR A 101 22.92 14.90 21.15
N THR A 102 22.84 15.62 22.26
CA THR A 102 22.44 15.10 23.59
C THR A 102 20.96 14.71 23.75
N THR A 103 20.03 15.12 22.87
CA THR A 103 18.59 14.85 23.02
C THR A 103 18.04 13.69 22.17
N LEU A 104 18.85 13.16 21.24
CA LEU A 104 18.41 12.13 20.32
C LEU A 104 18.62 10.71 20.87
N ASN A 105 17.61 9.84 20.73
CA ASN A 105 17.76 8.44 21.13
C ASN A 105 18.77 7.70 20.22
N ARG A 106 19.32 6.58 20.73
CA ARG A 106 20.37 5.80 20.06
C ARG A 106 19.93 5.19 18.72
N CYS A 107 18.66 4.79 18.60
CA CYS A 107 18.10 4.21 17.37
C CYS A 107 17.99 5.27 16.26
N THR A 108 17.50 6.46 16.60
CA THR A 108 17.40 7.61 15.70
C THR A 108 18.78 8.00 15.14
N ARG A 109 19.82 8.05 16.00
CA ARG A 109 21.20 8.30 15.57
C ARG A 109 21.76 7.25 14.62
N TYR A 110 21.50 5.96 14.89
CA TYR A 110 21.95 4.87 14.03
C TYR A 110 21.31 4.96 12.64
N LEU A 111 20.00 5.22 12.57
CA LEU A 111 19.30 5.36 11.31
C LEU A 111 19.78 6.60 10.54
N LEU A 112 19.94 7.75 11.20
CA LEU A 112 20.49 8.97 10.59
C LEU A 112 21.88 8.72 9.97
N ASN A 113 22.82 8.15 10.74
CA ASN A 113 24.14 7.83 10.21
C ASN A 113 24.07 6.82 9.05
N TYR A 114 23.16 5.84 9.10
CA TYR A 114 22.97 4.89 8.02
C TYR A 114 22.41 5.54 6.73
N ILE A 115 21.53 6.53 6.88
CA ILE A 115 20.87 7.25 5.79
C ILE A 115 21.85 8.26 5.17
N TYR A 116 22.47 9.12 5.98
CA TYR A 116 23.24 10.28 5.51
C TYR A 116 24.65 9.97 4.99
N ASN A 117 25.15 8.74 5.16
CA ASN A 117 26.47 8.34 4.66
C ASN A 117 26.53 8.09 3.13
N CYS A 118 25.42 8.23 2.39
CA CYS A 118 25.39 8.04 0.94
C CYS A 118 24.39 8.99 0.26
N PRO A 119 24.85 9.99 -0.52
CA PRO A 119 23.98 11.01 -1.12
C PRO A 119 22.84 10.44 -1.99
N GLU A 120 23.10 9.41 -2.80
CA GLU A 120 22.09 8.76 -3.63
C GLU A 120 20.99 8.10 -2.77
N ARG A 121 21.39 7.46 -1.66
CA ARG A 121 20.46 6.87 -0.68
C ARG A 121 19.62 7.93 0.02
N CYS A 122 20.21 9.09 0.34
CA CYS A 122 19.50 10.21 0.94
C CYS A 122 18.38 10.72 0.03
N THR A 123 18.67 10.95 -1.25
CA THR A 123 17.68 11.42 -2.22
C THR A 123 16.54 10.42 -2.35
N TYR A 124 16.86 9.14 -2.53
CA TYR A 124 15.84 8.08 -2.58
C TYR A 124 14.97 8.05 -1.32
N LEU A 125 15.57 8.07 -0.14
CA LEU A 125 14.83 7.96 1.11
C LEU A 125 13.97 9.19 1.40
N ARG A 126 14.36 10.37 0.92
CA ARG A 126 13.52 11.57 0.98
C ARG A 126 12.26 11.41 0.14
N GLU A 127 12.41 10.99 -1.12
CA GLU A 127 11.29 10.72 -2.03
C GLU A 127 10.39 9.59 -1.49
N PHE A 128 11.00 8.49 -1.04
CA PHE A 128 10.29 7.38 -0.41
C PHE A 128 9.50 7.83 0.82
N ASN A 129 10.08 8.65 1.69
CA ASN A 129 9.39 9.13 2.89
C ASN A 129 8.22 10.07 2.55
N GLN A 130 8.37 10.90 1.51
CA GLN A 130 7.24 11.70 1.02
C GLN A 130 6.07 10.79 0.59
N GLN A 131 6.37 9.70 -0.13
CA GLN A 131 5.32 8.74 -0.52
C GLN A 131 4.78 7.94 0.67
N LEU A 132 5.62 7.59 1.64
CA LEU A 132 5.18 6.98 2.89
C LEU A 132 4.17 7.88 3.62
N ILE A 133 4.39 9.19 3.66
CA ILE A 133 3.45 10.16 4.25
C ILE A 133 2.18 10.27 3.41
N ASN A 134 2.31 10.34 2.08
CA ASN A 134 1.17 10.45 1.17
C ASN A 134 0.26 9.20 1.22
N MET A 135 0.84 8.01 1.35
CA MET A 135 0.14 6.72 1.42
C MET A 135 -0.30 6.34 2.84
N PHE A 136 0.45 6.74 3.88
CA PHE A 136 0.10 6.49 5.29
C PHE A 136 0.06 7.78 6.12
N PRO A 137 -0.89 8.69 5.85
CA PRO A 137 -0.97 10.00 6.51
C PRO A 137 -0.89 9.92 8.03
N SER A 138 -1.63 8.99 8.65
CA SER A 138 -1.56 8.72 10.09
C SER A 138 -1.75 9.96 10.98
N GLU A 139 -2.58 10.91 10.53
CA GLU A 139 -2.77 12.26 11.11
C GLU A 139 -3.20 12.24 12.58
N LYS A 140 -3.84 11.15 13.02
CA LYS A 140 -4.32 10.95 14.41
C LYS A 140 -3.33 10.17 15.30
N GLY A 141 -2.07 10.03 14.86
CA GLY A 141 -1.02 9.32 15.61
C GLY A 141 -1.17 7.79 15.62
N ARG A 142 -2.06 7.24 14.79
CA ARG A 142 -2.22 5.81 14.55
C ARG A 142 -2.02 5.53 13.07
N LEU A 143 -1.48 4.36 12.74
CA LEU A 143 -1.34 3.93 11.36
C LEU A 143 -2.69 4.03 10.67
N SER A 144 -2.74 4.78 9.57
CA SER A 144 -3.97 5.02 8.84
C SER A 144 -3.64 5.49 7.42
N ILE A 145 -4.37 4.94 6.46
CA ILE A 145 -4.42 5.42 5.08
C ILE A 145 -5.45 6.55 4.89
N GLU A 146 -6.34 6.75 5.87
CA GLU A 146 -7.29 7.86 5.87
C GLU A 146 -6.60 9.19 6.15
N SER A 147 -7.08 10.24 5.48
CA SER A 147 -6.61 11.62 5.63
C SER A 147 -7.75 12.60 5.45
N GLU A 148 -7.65 13.72 6.16
CA GLU A 148 -8.55 14.86 6.02
C GLU A 148 -8.25 15.69 4.75
N SER A 149 -7.14 15.41 4.08
CA SER A 149 -6.71 16.08 2.85
C SER A 149 -7.58 15.69 1.64
N TYR A 150 -8.06 16.69 0.91
CA TYR A 150 -8.92 16.50 -0.27
C TYR A 150 -8.22 15.87 -1.48
N ASP A 151 -6.88 15.90 -1.50
CA ASP A 151 -6.02 15.29 -2.51
C ASP A 151 -5.42 13.95 -2.04
N SER A 152 -5.92 13.37 -0.95
CA SER A 152 -5.39 12.11 -0.41
C SER A 152 -5.62 10.95 -1.37
N PHE A 153 -4.64 10.04 -1.42
CA PHE A 153 -4.66 8.91 -2.35
C PHE A 153 -5.85 7.97 -2.10
N THR A 154 -6.17 7.70 -0.83
CA THR A 154 -7.32 6.87 -0.44
C THR A 154 -8.64 7.47 -0.93
N ARG A 155 -8.78 8.80 -0.85
CA ARG A 155 -9.95 9.50 -1.38
C ARG A 155 -10.03 9.37 -2.89
N PHE A 156 -8.91 9.61 -3.60
CA PHE A 156 -8.84 9.42 -5.04
C PHE A 156 -9.32 8.03 -5.48
N LEU A 157 -8.85 6.97 -4.82
CA LEU A 157 -9.24 5.60 -5.12
C LEU A 157 -10.74 5.31 -4.87
N ARG A 158 -11.34 5.94 -3.85
CA ARG A 158 -12.76 5.77 -3.51
C ARG A 158 -13.71 6.58 -4.38
N GLU A 159 -13.26 7.73 -4.87
CA GLU A 159 -14.03 8.61 -5.76
C GLU A 159 -13.94 8.16 -7.24
N CYS A 160 -13.23 7.06 -7.49
CA CYS A 160 -13.24 6.39 -8.79
C CYS A 160 -14.66 5.97 -9.18
N LYS A 161 -15.03 6.16 -10.46
CA LYS A 161 -16.39 5.90 -10.95
C LYS A 161 -16.83 4.45 -10.76
N ASN A 162 -15.92 3.51 -10.98
CA ASN A 162 -16.12 2.10 -10.70
C ASN A 162 -15.18 1.66 -9.57
N LYS A 163 -15.68 0.82 -8.65
CA LYS A 163 -14.90 0.22 -7.56
C LYS A 163 -13.66 -0.52 -8.08
N LEU A 164 -13.74 -1.10 -9.28
CA LEU A 164 -12.62 -1.79 -9.92
C LEU A 164 -11.53 -0.84 -10.43
N ASP A 165 -11.86 0.41 -10.80
CA ASP A 165 -10.87 1.31 -11.38
C ASP A 165 -9.74 1.63 -10.39
N GLY A 166 -10.08 1.80 -9.10
CA GLY A 166 -9.10 1.99 -8.03
C GLY A 166 -8.19 0.76 -7.86
N LEU A 167 -8.74 -0.45 -8.04
CA LEU A 167 -7.96 -1.69 -8.00
C LEU A 167 -7.02 -1.81 -9.21
N TYR A 168 -7.40 -1.33 -10.40
CA TYR A 168 -6.49 -1.23 -11.54
C TYR A 168 -5.31 -0.28 -11.26
N VAL A 169 -5.55 0.85 -10.57
CA VAL A 169 -4.45 1.75 -10.13
C VAL A 169 -3.52 1.01 -9.18
N LEU A 170 -4.05 0.39 -8.13
CA LEU A 170 -3.24 -0.36 -7.15
C LEU A 170 -2.45 -1.51 -7.80
N ALA A 171 -3.08 -2.26 -8.70
CA ALA A 171 -2.43 -3.37 -9.39
C ALA A 171 -1.31 -2.87 -10.32
N SER A 172 -1.50 -1.72 -10.97
CA SER A 172 -0.46 -1.10 -11.78
C SER A 172 0.74 -0.68 -10.94
N LEU A 173 0.51 -0.05 -9.79
CA LEU A 173 1.58 0.34 -8.86
C LEU A 173 2.30 -0.88 -8.28
N PHE A 174 1.56 -1.93 -7.96
CA PHE A 174 2.12 -3.20 -7.49
C PHE A 174 3.06 -3.81 -8.55
N LEU A 175 2.59 -3.93 -9.80
CA LEU A 175 3.40 -4.47 -10.89
C LEU A 175 4.64 -3.59 -11.20
N LEU A 176 4.52 -2.27 -11.14
CA LEU A 176 5.68 -1.36 -11.22
C LEU A 176 6.71 -1.67 -10.11
N SER A 177 6.26 -1.91 -8.88
CA SER A 177 7.16 -2.28 -7.76
C SER A 177 7.83 -3.64 -7.95
N GLU A 178 7.22 -4.54 -8.71
CA GLU A 178 7.79 -5.83 -9.12
C GLU A 178 8.78 -5.71 -10.29
N GLY A 179 8.89 -4.50 -10.88
CA GLY A 179 9.77 -4.21 -12.02
C GLY A 179 9.13 -4.51 -13.38
N VAL A 180 7.81 -4.67 -13.42
CA VAL A 180 7.03 -4.82 -14.65
C VAL A 180 6.65 -3.43 -15.17
N LYS A 181 7.01 -3.13 -16.42
CA LYS A 181 6.63 -1.87 -17.06
C LYS A 181 5.12 -1.81 -17.26
N MET A 182 4.47 -0.79 -16.71
CA MET A 182 3.03 -0.57 -16.86
C MET A 182 2.75 0.71 -17.65
N PRO A 183 1.82 0.69 -18.63
CA PRO A 183 1.45 1.86 -19.42
C PRO A 183 0.47 2.77 -18.66
N ILE A 184 0.81 3.11 -17.41
CA ILE A 184 0.09 4.05 -16.56
C ILE A 184 0.77 5.42 -16.64
N GLU A 185 0.00 6.48 -16.89
CA GLU A 185 0.52 7.83 -17.01
C GLU A 185 -0.52 8.89 -16.72
N ILE A 186 -0.04 10.08 -16.36
CA ILE A 186 -0.87 11.26 -16.20
C ILE A 186 -0.74 12.07 -17.48
N VAL A 187 -1.86 12.28 -18.15
CA VAL A 187 -1.92 13.04 -19.40
C VAL A 187 -2.58 14.38 -19.17
N ASN A 188 -1.96 15.42 -19.72
CA ASN A 188 -2.53 16.76 -19.76
C ASN A 188 -3.60 16.81 -20.86
N GLY A 189 -4.87 16.93 -20.49
CA GLY A 189 -5.94 17.16 -21.44
C GLY A 189 -5.89 18.58 -22.03
N HIS A 190 -6.41 18.75 -23.25
CA HIS A 190 -6.49 20.05 -23.94
C HIS A 190 -7.21 21.15 -23.10
N ASP A 191 -8.09 20.76 -22.16
CA ASP A 191 -8.86 21.66 -21.28
C ASP A 191 -8.29 21.77 -19.85
N LYS A 192 -7.00 21.51 -19.62
CA LYS A 192 -6.39 21.42 -18.26
C LYS A 192 -7.02 20.37 -17.34
N LYS A 193 -7.80 19.44 -17.89
CA LYS A 193 -8.32 18.28 -17.18
C LYS A 193 -7.31 17.14 -17.27
N ASN A 194 -6.30 17.20 -16.42
CA ASN A 194 -5.35 16.13 -16.26
C ASN A 194 -6.08 14.84 -15.89
N SER A 195 -5.67 13.72 -16.48
CA SER A 195 -6.28 12.42 -16.25
C SER A 195 -5.22 11.36 -16.03
N LEU A 196 -5.45 10.47 -15.07
CA LEU A 196 -4.67 9.25 -14.89
C LEU A 196 -5.23 8.18 -15.83
N ILE A 197 -4.41 7.72 -16.75
CA ILE A 197 -4.80 6.72 -17.74
C ILE A 197 -3.96 5.45 -17.58
N LEU A 198 -4.59 4.31 -17.81
CA LEU A 198 -3.93 3.02 -18.03
C LEU A 198 -4.31 2.55 -19.43
N LYS A 199 -3.36 2.46 -20.34
CA LYS A 199 -3.62 2.00 -21.71
C LYS A 199 -3.76 0.49 -21.75
N LYS A 200 -4.60 -0.01 -22.64
CA LYS A 200 -4.59 -1.44 -23.00
C LYS A 200 -3.35 -1.74 -23.83
N ASN A 201 -2.74 -2.92 -23.63
CA ASN A 201 -1.62 -3.32 -24.47
C ASN A 201 -2.11 -3.72 -25.87
N GLY A 202 -1.52 -3.18 -26.94
CA GLY A 202 -1.80 -3.57 -28.33
C GLY A 202 -3.16 -3.14 -28.92
N GLU A 203 -4.04 -2.45 -28.17
CA GLU A 203 -5.36 -2.01 -28.63
C GLU A 203 -5.56 -0.49 -28.51
N PHE A 204 -6.44 0.08 -29.34
CA PHE A 204 -6.95 1.44 -29.14
C PHE A 204 -7.90 1.46 -27.94
N GLY A 205 -7.49 2.07 -26.84
CA GLY A 205 -8.37 2.32 -25.69
C GLY A 205 -7.65 2.39 -24.35
N PHE A 206 -8.43 2.73 -23.32
CA PHE A 206 -7.97 2.81 -21.93
C PHE A 206 -8.69 1.75 -21.10
N ARG A 207 -7.95 1.09 -20.20
CA ARG A 207 -8.53 0.27 -19.13
C ARG A 207 -9.19 1.16 -18.08
N ILE A 208 -8.49 2.23 -17.70
CA ILE A 208 -9.01 3.29 -16.84
C ILE A 208 -8.66 4.66 -17.41
N ASN A 209 -9.57 5.61 -17.24
CA ASN A 209 -9.37 7.03 -17.54
C ASN A 209 -10.04 7.84 -16.42
N LEU A 210 -9.23 8.25 -15.45
CA LEU A 210 -9.68 8.84 -14.20
C LEU A 210 -9.33 10.33 -14.15
N PRO A 211 -10.27 11.22 -13.82
CA PRO A 211 -9.97 12.65 -13.70
C PRO A 211 -9.06 12.91 -12.48
N MET A 212 -7.99 13.66 -12.67
CA MET A 212 -7.08 14.11 -11.59
C MET A 212 -7.61 15.33 -10.85
N ASN A 213 -8.79 15.81 -11.20
CA ASN A 213 -9.44 16.96 -10.59
C ASN A 213 -10.78 16.50 -10.03
N ILE A 214 -10.88 16.40 -8.71
CA ILE A 214 -12.05 15.86 -8.02
C ILE A 214 -12.68 16.97 -7.18
N MET A 215 -14.00 17.03 -7.16
CA MET A 215 -14.74 18.03 -6.38
C MET A 215 -14.57 17.75 -4.88
N SER A 216 -14.17 18.74 -4.09
CA SER A 216 -14.17 18.65 -2.63
C SER A 216 -15.61 18.68 -2.09
N THR A 217 -15.78 18.29 -0.82
CA THR A 217 -17.06 18.46 -0.12
C THR A 217 -17.46 19.94 0.01
N SER A 218 -16.49 20.86 -0.09
CA SER A 218 -16.70 22.31 -0.14
C SER A 218 -17.04 22.87 -1.53
N GLY A 219 -17.14 22.02 -2.57
CA GLY A 219 -17.50 22.43 -3.92
C GLY A 219 -16.37 23.04 -4.74
N ASN A 220 -15.11 22.89 -4.30
CA ASN A 220 -13.94 23.33 -5.04
C ASN A 220 -13.30 22.16 -5.80
N LEU A 221 -12.83 22.40 -7.01
CA LEU A 221 -12.08 21.41 -7.78
C LEU A 221 -10.66 21.28 -7.19
N VAL A 222 -10.27 20.08 -6.75
CA VAL A 222 -8.97 19.81 -6.13
C VAL A 222 -8.15 18.88 -7.03
N TYR A 223 -6.97 19.35 -7.41
CA TYR A 223 -5.99 18.54 -8.12
C TYR A 223 -5.38 17.49 -7.19
N GLN A 224 -5.30 16.25 -7.65
CA GLN A 224 -4.88 15.10 -6.86
C GLN A 224 -3.35 14.94 -6.89
N GLN A 225 -2.64 15.94 -6.35
CA GLN A 225 -1.17 16.03 -6.39
C GLN A 225 -0.49 14.80 -5.77
N LYS A 226 -0.95 14.34 -4.60
CA LYS A 226 -0.37 13.16 -3.94
C LYS A 226 -0.48 11.90 -4.79
N THR A 227 -1.58 11.73 -5.52
CA THR A 227 -1.74 10.62 -6.46
C THR A 227 -0.70 10.71 -7.58
N GLU A 228 -0.46 11.91 -8.12
CA GLU A 228 0.58 12.13 -9.13
C GLU A 228 1.98 11.79 -8.60
N ASP A 229 2.32 12.28 -7.42
CA ASP A 229 3.61 12.03 -6.78
C ASP A 229 3.85 10.53 -6.55
N ILE A 230 2.81 9.81 -6.08
CA ILE A 230 2.86 8.36 -5.87
C ILE A 230 3.09 7.64 -7.21
N VAL A 231 2.26 7.93 -8.23
CA VAL A 231 2.38 7.27 -9.55
C VAL A 231 3.77 7.52 -10.15
N ASN A 232 4.26 8.75 -10.09
CA ASN A 232 5.57 9.12 -10.60
C ASN A 232 6.70 8.43 -9.82
N PHE A 233 6.60 8.31 -8.50
CA PHE A 233 7.57 7.58 -7.69
C PHE A 233 7.67 6.11 -8.10
N PHE A 234 6.55 5.40 -8.27
CA PHE A 234 6.56 3.99 -8.68
C PHE A 234 7.06 3.80 -10.11
N LYS A 235 6.77 4.74 -11.02
CA LYS A 235 7.34 4.73 -12.38
C LYS A 235 8.85 4.94 -12.35
N ASN A 236 9.31 5.98 -11.67
CA ASN A 236 10.72 6.38 -11.61
C ASN A 236 11.61 5.43 -10.79
N SER A 237 10.99 4.56 -9.98
CA SER A 237 11.70 3.50 -9.24
C SER A 237 12.21 2.38 -10.16
N GLU A 238 11.94 2.46 -11.48
CA GLU A 238 12.52 1.55 -12.46
C GLU A 238 14.02 1.82 -12.70
N GLU A 239 14.73 0.76 -13.06
CA GLU A 239 16.17 0.76 -13.30
C GLU A 239 16.48 1.50 -14.63
N GLY A 240 16.88 2.78 -14.52
CA GLY A 240 17.22 3.64 -15.66
C GLY A 240 16.62 5.05 -15.60
N ASP A 241 15.75 5.32 -14.64
CA ASP A 241 15.10 6.62 -14.43
C ASP A 241 15.84 7.51 -13.42
N SER A 242 15.31 8.73 -13.22
CA SER A 242 15.90 9.78 -12.38
C SER A 242 16.07 9.41 -10.89
N LEU A 243 15.34 8.39 -10.40
CA LEU A 243 15.37 7.96 -9.00
C LEU A 243 15.79 6.49 -8.85
N LYS A 244 17.10 6.25 -8.70
CA LYS A 244 17.64 4.90 -8.54
C LYS A 244 17.34 4.33 -7.15
N VAL A 245 16.55 3.24 -7.10
CA VAL A 245 16.35 2.47 -5.86
C VAL A 245 17.66 1.78 -5.45
N PRO A 246 18.16 1.98 -4.22
CA PRO A 246 19.33 1.27 -3.72
C PRO A 246 19.16 -0.25 -3.77
N CYS A 247 20.17 -0.98 -4.25
CA CYS A 247 20.08 -2.44 -4.45
C CYS A 247 19.71 -3.22 -3.18
N ASN A 248 20.10 -2.73 -2.01
CA ASN A 248 19.74 -3.32 -0.73
C ASN A 248 18.25 -3.22 -0.39
N PHE A 249 17.49 -2.33 -1.02
CA PHE A 249 16.05 -2.19 -0.85
C PHE A 249 15.22 -2.98 -1.88
N LEU A 250 15.89 -3.60 -2.86
CA LEU A 250 15.25 -4.41 -3.92
C LEU A 250 15.14 -5.91 -3.58
N PHE A 251 15.70 -6.34 -2.46
CA PHE A 251 15.71 -7.76 -2.11
C PHE A 251 14.31 -8.27 -1.72
N HIS A 252 13.97 -9.46 -2.22
CA HIS A 252 12.84 -10.23 -1.73
C HIS A 252 13.07 -10.65 -0.27
N TYR A 253 11.96 -10.90 0.43
CA TYR A 253 11.95 -11.37 1.80
C TYR A 253 12.73 -12.69 1.93
N SER A 254 13.93 -12.62 2.50
CA SER A 254 14.64 -13.78 3.05
C SER A 254 14.75 -13.62 4.55
N TYR A 255 14.94 -14.72 5.29
CA TYR A 255 15.20 -14.67 6.73
C TYR A 255 16.35 -13.70 7.08
N TYR A 256 17.40 -13.69 6.26
CA TYR A 256 18.53 -12.79 6.40
C TYR A 256 18.14 -11.32 6.18
N GLU A 257 17.36 -11.01 5.14
CA GLU A 257 16.94 -9.63 4.87
C GLU A 257 15.90 -9.11 5.86
N LEU A 258 15.06 -9.98 6.43
CA LEU A 258 14.19 -9.64 7.55
C LEU A 258 14.99 -9.13 8.76
N SER A 259 16.14 -9.74 9.06
CA SER A 259 17.01 -9.30 10.16
C SER A 259 17.67 -7.93 9.94
N LYS A 260 17.80 -7.52 8.68
CA LYS A 260 18.37 -6.21 8.30
C LYS A 260 17.32 -5.10 8.22
N GLY A 261 16.06 -5.42 7.94
CA GLY A 261 14.98 -4.46 7.80
C GLY A 261 15.05 -3.58 6.55
N ASN A 262 16.00 -3.80 5.63
CA ASN A 262 16.17 -2.99 4.41
C ASN A 262 14.95 -3.03 3.50
N PHE A 263 14.23 -4.15 3.47
CA PHE A 263 13.01 -4.33 2.67
C PHE A 263 11.93 -3.31 3.01
N LEU A 264 11.94 -2.75 4.23
CA LEU A 264 10.97 -1.74 4.69
C LEU A 264 11.05 -0.44 3.87
N PHE A 265 12.20 -0.16 3.29
CA PHE A 265 12.43 1.02 2.45
C PHE A 265 12.25 0.72 0.96
N GLY A 266 11.71 -0.45 0.59
CA GLY A 266 11.47 -0.83 -0.79
C GLY A 266 10.07 -0.42 -1.27
N PRO A 267 9.89 -0.07 -2.57
CA PRO A 267 8.57 0.24 -3.12
C PRO A 267 7.56 -0.91 -2.95
N ARG A 268 8.04 -2.17 -3.01
CA ARG A 268 7.21 -3.38 -2.84
C ARG A 268 6.54 -3.44 -1.48
N PHE A 269 7.31 -3.23 -0.41
CA PHE A 269 6.76 -3.22 0.96
C PHE A 269 5.73 -2.09 1.14
N LEU A 270 5.99 -0.92 0.55
CA LEU A 270 5.10 0.24 0.63
C LEU A 270 3.74 -0.04 -0.02
N ILE A 271 3.71 -0.47 -1.28
CA ILE A 271 2.45 -0.75 -1.99
C ILE A 271 1.74 -1.99 -1.43
N GLN A 272 2.49 -3.02 -1.02
CA GLN A 272 1.95 -4.22 -0.41
C GLN A 272 1.19 -3.91 0.88
N SER A 273 1.81 -3.13 1.75
CA SER A 273 1.16 -2.69 2.99
C SER A 273 -0.06 -1.83 2.68
N TYR A 274 0.00 -0.98 1.64
CA TYR A 274 -1.09 -0.06 1.34
C TYR A 274 -2.32 -0.77 0.77
N PHE A 275 -2.16 -1.67 -0.22
CA PHE A 275 -3.32 -2.39 -0.73
C PHE A 275 -3.91 -3.34 0.33
N PHE A 276 -3.09 -3.89 1.24
CA PHE A 276 -3.60 -4.73 2.33
C PHE A 276 -4.45 -3.93 3.34
N GLU A 277 -4.06 -2.67 3.58
CA GLU A 277 -4.82 -1.75 4.43
C GLU A 277 -6.06 -1.18 3.72
N TYR A 278 -5.98 -0.96 2.42
CA TYR A 278 -7.10 -0.47 1.60
C TYR A 278 -8.15 -1.54 1.33
N ILE A 279 -7.73 -2.80 1.15
CA ILE A 279 -8.61 -3.92 0.81
C ILE A 279 -9.17 -4.57 2.06
N ASP A 280 -10.45 -4.30 2.32
CA ASP A 280 -11.16 -4.68 3.55
C ASP A 280 -12.01 -5.96 3.42
N THR A 281 -12.16 -6.52 2.22
CA THR A 281 -13.04 -7.67 1.96
C THR A 281 -12.37 -8.73 1.09
N VAL A 282 -12.74 -9.99 1.32
CA VAL A 282 -12.26 -11.15 0.55
C VAL A 282 -12.53 -10.99 -0.94
N ASP A 283 -13.75 -10.60 -1.30
CA ASP A 283 -14.15 -10.45 -2.70
C ASP A 283 -13.35 -9.35 -3.40
N MET A 284 -13.13 -8.22 -2.74
CA MET A 284 -12.32 -7.14 -3.31
C MET A 284 -10.85 -7.54 -3.46
N TYR A 285 -10.32 -8.38 -2.57
CA TYR A 285 -8.97 -8.94 -2.72
C TYR A 285 -8.91 -9.94 -3.89
N LYS A 286 -9.94 -10.79 -4.06
CA LYS A 286 -10.03 -11.70 -5.23
C LYS A 286 -10.11 -10.91 -6.53
N ASP A 287 -10.88 -9.82 -6.58
CA ASP A 287 -10.93 -8.91 -7.74
C ASP A 287 -9.56 -8.29 -8.01
N PHE A 288 -8.87 -7.81 -6.97
CA PHE A 288 -7.52 -7.26 -7.09
C PHE A 288 -6.53 -8.29 -7.64
N VAL A 289 -6.53 -9.52 -7.12
CA VAL A 289 -5.69 -10.62 -7.62
C VAL A 289 -6.01 -10.95 -9.08
N GLY A 290 -7.30 -10.98 -9.45
CA GLY A 290 -7.74 -11.17 -10.83
C GLY A 290 -7.21 -10.09 -11.78
N ILE A 291 -7.25 -8.82 -11.35
CA ILE A 291 -6.71 -7.69 -12.10
C ILE A 291 -5.18 -7.79 -12.24
N VAL A 292 -4.46 -8.14 -11.17
CA VAL A 292 -3.00 -8.33 -11.24
C VAL A 292 -2.66 -9.44 -12.25
N TYR A 293 -3.40 -10.56 -12.22
CA TYR A 293 -3.24 -11.64 -13.17
C TYR A 293 -3.53 -11.22 -14.62
N GLU A 294 -4.60 -10.45 -14.85
CA GLU A 294 -4.92 -9.91 -16.17
C GLU A 294 -3.79 -9.02 -16.70
N LEU A 295 -3.40 -8.02 -15.92
CA LEU A 295 -2.42 -7.01 -16.31
C LEU A 295 -1.03 -7.61 -16.57
N ILE A 296 -0.55 -8.54 -15.75
CA ILE A 296 0.76 -9.15 -15.97
C ILE A 296 0.77 -10.04 -17.22
N ASN A 297 -0.32 -10.74 -17.51
CA ASN A 297 -0.43 -11.56 -18.72
C ASN A 297 -0.45 -10.72 -19.99
N GLU A 298 -1.01 -9.52 -19.96
CA GLU A 298 -0.90 -8.58 -21.09
C GLU A 298 0.54 -8.14 -21.36
N GLN A 299 1.40 -8.13 -20.34
CA GLN A 299 2.82 -7.79 -20.48
C GLN A 299 3.68 -9.01 -20.84
N MET A 300 3.12 -10.22 -20.88
CA MET A 300 3.89 -11.42 -21.14
C MET A 300 4.47 -11.45 -22.55
N PRO A 301 5.74 -11.86 -22.71
CA PRO A 301 6.31 -12.11 -24.03
C PRO A 301 5.62 -13.29 -24.71
N ILE A 302 5.61 -13.28 -26.04
CA ILE A 302 5.09 -14.37 -26.87
C ILE A 302 5.87 -15.69 -26.61
N ASN A 303 7.17 -15.59 -26.32
CA ASN A 303 8.03 -16.74 -26.01
C ASN A 303 8.59 -16.66 -24.58
N MET A 304 7.98 -17.41 -23.65
CA MET A 304 8.41 -17.48 -22.25
C MET A 304 9.74 -18.22 -22.05
N HIS A 305 10.09 -19.16 -22.94
CA HIS A 305 11.31 -19.97 -22.79
C HIS A 305 12.57 -19.25 -23.29
N TYR A 306 12.41 -18.30 -24.19
CA TYR A 306 13.51 -17.53 -24.78
C TYR A 306 13.18 -16.03 -24.77
N PRO A 307 13.12 -15.38 -23.59
CA PRO A 307 12.92 -13.95 -23.50
C PRO A 307 14.11 -13.22 -24.14
N SER A 308 13.80 -12.39 -25.12
CA SER A 308 14.73 -11.64 -25.96
C SER A 308 15.28 -10.39 -25.27
N THR A 309 14.54 -9.80 -24.32
CA THR A 309 14.94 -8.55 -23.65
C THR A 309 15.02 -8.67 -22.12
N LYS A 310 15.73 -7.73 -21.47
CA LYS A 310 15.76 -7.60 -20.00
C LYS A 310 14.37 -7.35 -19.42
N ALA A 311 13.52 -6.60 -20.13
CA ALA A 311 12.15 -6.31 -19.71
C ALA A 311 11.29 -7.57 -19.70
N GLU A 312 11.35 -8.40 -20.75
CA GLU A 312 10.62 -9.66 -20.81
C GLU A 312 11.02 -10.63 -19.68
N LYS A 313 12.33 -10.71 -19.36
CA LYS A 313 12.81 -11.47 -18.21
C LYS A 313 12.23 -10.98 -16.88
N LYS A 314 12.10 -9.65 -16.70
CA LYS A 314 11.49 -9.08 -15.50
C LYS A 314 10.01 -9.47 -15.38
N VAL A 315 9.25 -9.43 -16.47
CA VAL A 315 7.84 -9.86 -16.49
C VAL A 315 7.71 -11.33 -16.09
N ILE A 316 8.50 -12.22 -16.71
CA ILE A 316 8.47 -13.66 -16.40
C ILE A 316 8.84 -13.90 -14.92
N ASN A 317 9.91 -13.27 -14.43
CA ASN A 317 10.33 -13.41 -13.04
C ASN A 317 9.26 -12.90 -12.06
N ALA A 318 8.66 -11.75 -12.35
CA ALA A 318 7.57 -11.20 -11.53
C ALA A 318 6.37 -12.16 -11.53
N PHE A 319 6.01 -12.74 -12.67
CA PHE A 319 4.91 -13.70 -12.73
C PHE A 319 5.14 -14.92 -11.86
N TYR A 320 6.29 -15.59 -11.96
CA TYR A 320 6.58 -16.76 -11.12
C TYR A 320 6.84 -16.40 -9.66
N TRP A 321 7.16 -15.14 -9.37
CA TRP A 321 7.21 -14.63 -8.01
C TRP A 321 5.82 -14.44 -7.41
N ILE A 322 4.87 -13.92 -8.19
CA ILE A 322 3.51 -13.61 -7.76
C ILE A 322 2.60 -14.85 -7.79
N PHE A 323 2.75 -15.69 -8.81
CA PHE A 323 1.90 -16.83 -9.12
C PHE A 323 2.71 -18.11 -9.28
N ILE A 324 2.04 -19.25 -9.14
CA ILE A 324 2.60 -20.57 -9.39
C ILE A 324 1.62 -21.41 -10.21
N GLU A 325 2.15 -22.17 -11.16
CA GLU A 325 1.37 -23.19 -11.86
C GLU A 325 1.22 -24.40 -10.94
N LYS A 326 -0.01 -24.76 -10.61
CA LYS A 326 -0.29 -26.06 -9.99
C LYS A 326 -0.43 -27.06 -11.10
N GLU A 327 0.46 -28.05 -11.11
CA GLU A 327 0.20 -29.27 -11.85
C GLU A 327 -1.17 -29.79 -11.39
N ILE A 328 -2.05 -30.07 -12.35
CA ILE A 328 -3.26 -30.83 -12.07
C ILE A 328 -2.73 -32.20 -11.66
N LEU A 329 -2.54 -32.42 -10.36
CA LEU A 329 -2.34 -33.74 -9.80
C LEU A 329 -3.61 -34.51 -10.09
N GLY A 330 -3.63 -35.18 -11.25
CA GLY A 330 -4.52 -36.29 -11.49
C GLY A 330 -4.07 -37.42 -10.56
N ALA A 331 -4.72 -37.52 -9.41
CA ALA A 331 -4.73 -38.70 -8.56
C ALA A 331 -6.08 -38.78 -7.86
#